data_AF-A0A970XID8-F1
#
_entry.id   AF-A0A970XID8-F1
#
_cell.length_a   1.000
_cell.length_b   1.000
_cell.length_c   1.000
_cell.angle_alpha   90.00
_cell.angle_beta   90.00
_cell.angle_gamma   90.00
#
_symmetry.space_group_name_H-M   'P 1'
#
loop_
_entity.id
_entity.type
_entity.pdbx_description
1 polymer ?
#
loop_
_entity_poly.entity_id
_entity_poly.type
_entity_poly.pdbx_seq_one_letter_code
_entity_poly.pdbx_strand_id
1 'polypeptide(L)'
;MDKKIKIAIRELVEFIVRSGDIDSRYAPRDRMYEGARIHRVLQKKNMEKYDSYQSEVRLTAEFVCQNVTYILDGRADGVFLDGGKTVIDEIKTTSSPLDLIDESNLTHWAQAMCYACIYASQNGLDDISVRLTYADTGTYETKNFIRDYTLIGLQEFLDGLLDKYTIWANMAADWEALRNGTITKTPFPFPQYRKGQRELAVRVYKTIAGSGKLFVQAPTGTGKTISALFPAVKAMGEGKTSKIFYLTAKTITRQVAEEAFDNMRRSGLRLKTVTLTAKDKICFCDTRVCRPEVCQYAKGYFDKANDAVYDVVTNCDSITRAVIETYAERHTVCPFELSLDVSLWTDCIICDYNYVFDPRVYLRRFFAEGGSDCVFLIDEAHNLVDRSREMFSAQLCKSQFYEIKKQFKKSSKDLDRLLNAVNRHMLELRKQCDTRGFIVTPVRPEDFYGLVIEFTALCELLLKENGALGDNGDFLQLYFDALNFALIYDLYDERYVTFTEASHGDVTIRLFCLDPSFLLSEAFRRGGSAVLYSATLTPLPYFRDILGGSRDDELLALGSPFDTENL
;
A
#
# COMPACT_ATOMS: atom_id res chain seq x y z
N MET A 1 4.64 12.31 32.62
CA MET A 1 3.96 11.10 32.12
C MET A 1 5.00 10.37 31.30
N ASP A 2 5.44 9.21 31.75
CA ASP A 2 6.40 8.41 31.00
C ASP A 2 5.73 7.94 29.71
N LYS A 3 6.22 8.43 28.59
CA LYS A 3 5.64 8.19 27.28
C LYS A 3 5.96 6.75 26.88
N LYS A 4 4.93 5.93 26.64
CA LYS A 4 5.09 4.54 26.24
C LYS A 4 4.75 4.36 24.76
N ILE A 5 5.70 3.87 23.98
CA ILE A 5 5.54 3.62 22.53
C ILE A 5 5.74 2.14 22.28
N LYS A 6 4.78 1.52 21.61
CA LYS A 6 4.94 0.16 21.10
C LYS A 6 5.27 0.25 19.61
N ILE A 7 6.34 -0.41 19.19
CA ILE A 7 6.78 -0.41 17.80
C ILE A 7 7.34 -1.78 17.44
N ALA A 8 6.99 -2.27 16.24
CA ALA A 8 7.57 -3.51 15.74
C ALA A 8 9.03 -3.28 15.34
N ILE A 9 9.91 -4.22 15.66
CA ILE A 9 11.35 -4.13 15.35
C ILE A 9 11.58 -3.92 13.85
N ARG A 10 10.76 -4.58 13.03
CA ARG A 10 10.79 -4.43 11.57
C ARG A 10 10.50 -2.99 11.15
N GLU A 11 9.46 -2.36 11.70
CA GLU A 11 9.09 -0.98 11.38
C GLU A 11 10.19 0.01 11.79
N LEU A 12 10.76 -0.15 12.99
CA LEU A 12 11.86 0.68 13.48
C LEU A 12 13.06 0.62 12.52
N VAL A 13 13.46 -0.59 12.14
CA VAL A 13 14.62 -0.82 11.29
C VAL A 13 14.37 -0.36 9.85
N GLU A 14 13.22 -0.69 9.26
CA GLU A 14 12.84 -0.23 7.92
C GLU A 14 12.66 1.29 7.84
N PHE A 15 12.40 1.96 8.96
CA PHE A 15 12.30 3.42 9.00
C PHE A 15 13.67 4.11 9.14
N ILE A 16 14.55 3.60 10.02
CA ILE A 16 15.82 4.27 10.36
C ILE A 16 16.99 3.82 9.48
N VAL A 17 17.03 2.55 9.07
CA VAL A 17 18.21 1.94 8.42
C VAL A 17 18.04 1.83 6.90
N ARG A 18 16.83 2.05 6.39
CA ARG A 18 16.53 1.94 4.97
C ARG A 18 17.39 2.91 4.15
N SER A 19 18.07 2.36 3.16
CA SER A 19 19.05 3.05 2.32
C SER A 19 18.94 2.61 0.86
N GLY A 20 19.56 3.38 -0.04
CA GLY A 20 19.65 3.05 -1.46
C GLY A 20 18.55 3.66 -2.34
N ASP A 21 18.31 2.99 -3.47
CA ASP A 21 17.64 3.57 -4.64
C ASP A 21 16.18 3.12 -4.78
N ILE A 22 15.35 3.94 -5.43
CA ILE A 22 14.12 3.45 -6.04
C ILE A 22 14.49 2.71 -7.34
N ASP A 23 14.04 1.46 -7.47
CA ASP A 23 14.24 0.67 -8.68
C ASP A 23 12.98 -0.09 -9.09
N SER A 24 12.40 0.29 -10.24
CA SER A 24 11.20 -0.34 -10.78
C SER A 24 11.41 -1.76 -11.31
N ARG A 25 12.66 -2.22 -11.50
CA ARG A 25 12.96 -3.62 -11.87
C ARG A 25 12.65 -4.58 -10.72
N TYR A 26 12.81 -4.10 -9.49
CA TYR A 26 12.65 -4.86 -8.27
C TYR A 26 11.41 -4.34 -7.52
N ALA A 27 10.24 -4.38 -8.17
CA ALA A 27 8.99 -4.12 -7.46
C ALA A 27 8.78 -5.23 -6.41
N PRO A 28 8.75 -4.92 -5.10
CA PRO A 28 8.44 -5.91 -4.09
C PRO A 28 6.98 -6.32 -4.27
N ARG A 29 6.74 -7.47 -4.89
CA ARG A 29 5.42 -8.10 -4.83
C ARG A 29 5.28 -8.85 -3.52
N ASP A 30 4.10 -8.73 -2.93
CA ASP A 30 3.66 -9.54 -1.81
C ASP A 30 3.66 -11.01 -2.22
N ARG A 31 4.79 -11.66 -1.96
CA ARG A 31 4.94 -13.11 -1.95
C ARG A 31 4.69 -13.66 -0.55
N MET A 32 3.91 -12.97 0.30
CA MET A 32 3.70 -13.39 1.70
C MET A 32 3.31 -14.88 1.81
N TYR A 33 2.51 -15.39 0.87
CA TYR A 33 2.11 -16.81 0.85
C TYR A 33 3.25 -17.76 0.45
N GLU A 34 4.02 -17.44 -0.60
CA GLU A 34 5.17 -18.26 -1.02
C GLU A 34 6.33 -18.16 -0.02
N GLY A 35 6.60 -16.96 0.49
CA GLY A 35 7.57 -16.67 1.53
C GLY A 35 7.29 -17.46 2.80
N ALA A 36 6.05 -17.42 3.31
CA ALA A 36 5.66 -18.21 4.48
C ALA A 36 5.73 -19.73 4.22
N ARG A 37 5.53 -20.19 2.99
CA ARG A 37 5.75 -21.62 2.63
C ARG A 37 7.24 -21.97 2.68
N ILE A 38 8.10 -21.15 2.09
CA ILE A 38 9.56 -21.34 2.07
C ILE A 38 10.12 -21.32 3.49
N HIS A 39 9.70 -20.37 4.33
CA HIS A 39 10.09 -20.31 5.74
C HIS A 39 9.75 -21.63 6.46
N ARG A 40 8.52 -22.15 6.31
CA ARG A 40 8.11 -23.42 6.91
C ARG A 40 8.95 -24.61 6.43
N VAL A 41 9.28 -24.67 5.15
CA VAL A 41 10.13 -25.74 4.58
C VAL A 41 11.55 -25.67 5.17
N LEU A 42 12.14 -24.47 5.23
CA LEU A 42 13.48 -24.26 5.76
C LEU A 42 13.57 -24.48 7.27
N GLN A 43 12.57 -24.01 8.02
CA GLN A 43 12.44 -24.26 9.46
C GLN A 43 12.38 -25.75 9.74
N LYS A 44 11.58 -26.52 8.99
CA LYS A 44 11.52 -27.98 9.12
C LYS A 44 12.88 -28.64 8.85
N LYS A 45 13.56 -28.23 7.77
CA LYS A 45 14.90 -28.72 7.44
C LYS A 45 15.92 -28.38 8.54
N ASN A 46 15.81 -27.21 9.15
CA ASN A 46 16.69 -26.81 10.25
C ASN A 46 16.38 -27.57 11.55
N MET A 47 15.12 -27.89 11.84
CA MET A 47 14.75 -28.77 12.98
C MET A 47 15.34 -30.18 12.84
N GLU A 48 15.46 -30.70 11.61
CA GLU A 48 16.13 -31.99 11.35
C GLU A 48 17.65 -31.90 11.49
N LYS A 49 18.24 -30.70 11.31
CA LYS A 49 19.68 -30.48 11.36
C LYS A 49 20.19 -30.11 12.76
N TYR A 50 19.40 -29.39 13.54
CA TYR A 50 19.79 -28.83 14.83
C TYR A 50 18.77 -29.21 15.90
N ASP A 51 19.17 -30.05 16.87
CA ASP A 51 18.28 -30.52 17.94
C ASP A 51 17.72 -29.39 18.83
N SER A 52 18.41 -28.25 18.89
CA SER A 52 18.05 -27.07 19.69
C SER A 52 17.23 -26.03 18.92
N TYR A 53 16.85 -26.30 17.67
CA TYR A 53 16.19 -25.32 16.81
C TYR A 53 14.78 -24.98 17.29
N GLN A 54 14.55 -23.68 17.48
CA GLN A 54 13.25 -23.09 17.76
C GLN A 54 12.86 -22.18 16.60
N SER A 55 11.72 -22.44 15.97
CA SER A 55 11.16 -21.60 14.91
C SER A 55 10.26 -20.51 15.47
N GLU A 56 10.20 -19.36 14.80
CA GLU A 56 9.23 -18.30 15.08
C GLU A 56 9.26 -17.79 16.54
N VAL A 57 10.47 -17.57 17.08
CA VAL A 57 10.66 -17.15 18.47
C VAL A 57 10.19 -15.70 18.65
N ARG A 58 9.14 -15.51 19.44
CA ARG A 58 8.61 -14.18 19.77
C ARG A 58 9.52 -13.49 20.78
N LEU A 59 9.94 -12.28 20.46
CA LEU A 59 10.81 -11.46 21.28
C LEU A 59 10.09 -10.16 21.63
N THR A 60 10.12 -9.80 22.90
CA THR A 60 9.57 -8.54 23.39
C THR A 60 10.41 -8.03 24.55
N ALA A 61 10.80 -6.76 24.49
CA ALA A 61 11.59 -6.13 25.55
C ALA A 61 11.23 -4.64 25.67
N GLU A 62 11.43 -4.12 26.88
CA GLU A 62 11.24 -2.71 27.18
C GLU A 62 12.60 -2.00 27.25
N PHE A 63 12.72 -0.88 26.55
CA PHE A 63 13.90 -0.03 26.52
C PHE A 63 13.53 1.39 26.92
N VAL A 64 14.41 2.10 27.62
CA VAL A 64 14.18 3.49 28.00
C VAL A 64 15.22 4.36 27.31
N CYS A 65 14.75 5.32 26.50
CA CYS A 65 15.59 6.25 25.78
C CYS A 65 15.00 7.66 25.90
N GLN A 66 15.79 8.61 26.42
CA GLN A 66 15.42 10.03 26.59
C GLN A 66 14.01 10.27 27.20
N ASN A 67 13.67 9.54 28.28
CA ASN A 67 12.37 9.57 28.99
C ASN A 67 11.18 8.97 28.22
N VAL A 68 11.44 8.22 27.15
CA VAL A 68 10.44 7.43 26.41
C VAL A 68 10.70 5.95 26.66
N THR A 69 9.66 5.22 27.05
CA THR A 69 9.69 3.76 27.19
C THR A 69 9.21 3.12 25.88
N TYR A 70 10.11 2.43 25.20
CA TYR A 70 9.83 1.66 24.00
C TYR A 70 9.53 0.21 24.36
N ILE A 71 8.39 -0.31 23.91
CA ILE A 71 8.11 -1.74 23.88
C ILE A 71 8.42 -2.20 22.45
N LEU A 72 9.56 -2.86 22.28
CA LEU A 72 9.93 -3.46 21.01
C LEU A 72 9.36 -4.87 20.94
N ASP A 73 8.68 -5.18 19.85
CA ASP A 73 8.21 -6.54 19.59
C ASP A 73 8.56 -7.02 18.19
N GLY A 74 8.79 -8.33 18.08
CA GLY A 74 9.08 -8.96 16.82
C GLY A 74 9.23 -10.47 16.96
N ARG A 75 9.61 -11.10 15.86
CA ARG A 75 9.67 -12.55 15.75
C ARG A 75 10.89 -12.94 14.94
N ALA A 76 11.83 -13.61 15.57
CA ALA A 76 12.98 -14.20 14.90
C ALA A 76 12.54 -15.48 14.19
N ASP A 77 13.03 -15.71 12.97
CA ASP A 77 12.63 -16.89 12.19
C ASP A 77 13.16 -18.19 12.79
N GLY A 78 14.39 -18.17 13.35
CA GLY A 78 14.99 -19.32 14.01
C GLY A 78 15.98 -18.93 15.12
N VAL A 79 16.07 -19.78 16.14
CA VAL A 79 17.11 -19.72 17.19
C VAL A 79 17.63 -21.13 17.46
N PHE A 80 18.95 -21.35 17.45
CA PHE A 80 19.55 -22.66 17.71
C PHE A 80 20.98 -22.54 18.24
N LEU A 81 21.53 -23.65 18.74
CA LEU A 81 22.93 -23.78 19.13
C LEU A 81 23.73 -24.41 17.99
N ASP A 82 24.85 -23.80 17.63
CA ASP A 82 25.83 -24.31 16.67
C ASP A 82 27.24 -24.18 17.25
N GLY A 83 27.97 -25.28 17.36
CA GLY A 83 29.33 -25.27 17.93
C GLY A 83 29.43 -24.69 19.35
N GLY A 84 28.36 -24.74 20.15
CA GLY A 84 28.31 -24.18 21.51
C GLY A 84 27.97 -22.69 21.59
N LYS A 85 27.75 -22.02 20.45
CA LYS A 85 27.25 -20.64 20.38
C LYS A 85 25.77 -20.61 20.03
N THR A 86 25.04 -19.67 20.63
CA THR A 86 23.66 -19.37 20.24
C THR A 86 23.66 -18.58 18.93
N VAL A 87 22.80 -18.98 18.01
CA VAL A 87 22.62 -18.35 16.70
C VAL A 87 21.19 -17.85 16.56
N ILE A 88 21.02 -16.56 16.27
CA ILE A 88 19.77 -16.00 15.75
C ILE A 88 19.79 -16.09 14.23
N ASP A 89 18.71 -16.59 13.64
CA ASP A 89 18.54 -16.76 12.21
C ASP A 89 17.36 -15.93 11.70
N GLU A 90 17.64 -15.07 10.73
CA GLU A 90 16.64 -14.31 9.99
C GLU A 90 16.62 -14.77 8.53
N ILE A 91 15.46 -15.25 8.08
CA ILE A 91 15.28 -15.81 6.75
C ILE A 91 14.67 -14.74 5.85
N LYS A 92 15.26 -14.54 4.67
CA LYS A 92 14.76 -13.62 3.64
C LYS A 92 14.53 -14.39 2.35
N THR A 93 13.30 -14.34 1.84
CA THR A 93 13.01 -14.90 0.52
C THR A 93 13.30 -13.91 -0.58
N THR A 94 13.95 -14.37 -1.62
CA THR A 94 14.38 -13.57 -2.76
C THR A 94 14.10 -14.31 -4.06
N SER A 95 13.82 -13.56 -5.11
CA SER A 95 13.80 -14.12 -6.46
C SER A 95 15.07 -13.76 -7.23
N SER A 96 15.96 -12.94 -6.67
CA SER A 96 17.25 -12.63 -7.27
C SER A 96 18.19 -13.82 -7.10
N PRO A 97 18.99 -14.16 -8.13
CA PRO A 97 19.99 -15.22 -8.05
C PRO A 97 20.86 -15.05 -6.81
N LEU A 98 21.04 -16.13 -6.05
CA LEU A 98 21.79 -16.11 -4.78
C LEU A 98 23.25 -15.64 -4.98
N ASP A 99 23.84 -15.86 -6.15
CA ASP A 99 25.19 -15.41 -6.48
C ASP A 99 25.34 -13.88 -6.49
N LEU A 100 24.27 -13.15 -6.81
CA LEU A 100 24.25 -11.69 -6.82
C LEU A 100 23.96 -11.08 -5.44
N ILE A 101 23.57 -11.90 -4.46
CA ILE A 101 23.27 -11.43 -3.11
C ILE A 101 24.55 -11.42 -2.30
N ASP A 102 24.85 -10.28 -1.71
CA ASP A 102 25.95 -10.10 -0.77
C ASP A 102 25.42 -9.72 0.63
N GLU A 103 26.35 -9.42 1.53
CA GLU A 103 26.05 -9.03 2.90
C GLU A 103 25.82 -7.51 3.09
N SER A 104 25.61 -6.75 2.00
CA SER A 104 25.51 -5.28 2.04
C SER A 104 24.17 -4.76 2.56
N ASN A 105 23.13 -5.60 2.63
CA ASN A 105 21.81 -5.16 3.08
C ASN A 105 21.79 -4.94 4.61
N LEU A 106 22.05 -3.70 5.01
CA LEU A 106 22.09 -3.26 6.40
C LEU A 106 20.73 -3.40 7.11
N THR A 107 19.62 -3.30 6.38
CA THR A 107 18.26 -3.41 6.97
C THR A 107 18.02 -4.83 7.48
N HIS A 108 18.42 -5.85 6.73
CA HIS A 108 18.29 -7.24 7.15
C HIS A 108 19.17 -7.56 8.36
N TRP A 109 20.42 -7.08 8.36
CA TRP A 109 21.32 -7.22 9.51
C TRP A 109 20.77 -6.52 10.75
N ALA A 110 20.33 -5.27 10.60
CA ALA A 110 19.80 -4.48 11.71
C ALA A 110 18.61 -5.15 12.40
N GLN A 111 17.71 -5.76 11.64
CA GLN A 111 16.57 -6.49 12.20
C GLN A 111 17.04 -7.70 13.03
N ALA A 112 17.94 -8.52 12.47
CA ALA A 112 18.45 -9.70 13.14
C ALA A 112 19.32 -9.34 14.38
N MET A 113 20.07 -8.24 14.33
CA MET A 113 20.82 -7.69 15.45
C MET A 113 19.91 -7.25 16.60
N CYS A 114 18.76 -6.63 16.31
CA CYS A 114 17.78 -6.28 17.34
C CYS A 114 17.24 -7.53 18.05
N TYR A 115 16.92 -8.59 17.29
CA TYR A 115 16.51 -9.88 17.86
C TYR A 115 17.61 -10.50 18.73
N ALA A 116 18.86 -10.46 18.26
CA ALA A 116 20.01 -10.94 19.00
C ALA A 116 20.24 -10.17 20.31
N CYS A 117 20.10 -8.84 20.29
CA CYS A 117 20.20 -8.01 21.49
C CYS A 117 19.18 -8.43 22.55
N ILE A 118 17.92 -8.59 22.16
CA ILE A 118 16.83 -8.97 23.07
C ILE A 118 17.06 -10.37 23.61
N TYR A 119 17.36 -11.33 22.73
CA TYR A 119 17.56 -12.72 23.13
C TYR A 119 18.78 -12.88 24.05
N ALA A 120 19.91 -12.29 23.69
CA ALA A 120 21.13 -12.36 24.49
C ALA A 120 20.94 -11.74 25.88
N SER A 121 20.25 -10.59 25.96
CA SER A 121 19.93 -9.95 27.25
C SER A 121 19.01 -10.83 28.12
N GLN A 122 17.98 -11.46 27.53
CA GLN A 122 17.03 -12.30 28.26
C GLN A 122 17.64 -13.63 28.75
N ASN A 123 18.67 -14.12 28.07
CA ASN A 123 19.31 -15.40 28.37
C ASN A 123 20.70 -15.25 29.03
N GLY A 124 21.13 -14.01 29.33
CA GLY A 124 22.42 -13.74 29.99
C GLY A 124 23.63 -14.17 29.16
N LEU A 125 23.61 -13.93 27.84
CA LEU A 125 24.70 -14.26 26.92
C LEU A 125 25.62 -13.05 26.72
N ASP A 126 26.94 -13.25 26.82
CA ASP A 126 27.95 -12.21 26.57
C ASP A 126 28.22 -12.01 25.06
N ASP A 127 28.13 -13.09 24.28
CA ASP A 127 28.24 -13.08 22.82
C ASP A 127 27.18 -13.98 22.16
N ILE A 128 26.83 -13.64 20.91
CA ILE A 128 25.83 -14.34 20.12
C ILE A 128 26.16 -14.22 18.63
N SER A 129 25.87 -15.26 17.86
CA SER A 129 26.02 -15.24 16.41
C SER A 129 24.70 -14.84 15.75
N VAL A 130 24.78 -14.05 14.68
CA VAL A 130 23.64 -13.66 13.85
C VAL A 130 23.84 -14.23 12.46
N ARG A 131 22.86 -14.97 11.97
CA ARG A 131 22.80 -15.55 10.64
C ARG A 131 21.71 -14.88 9.81
N LEU A 132 22.07 -14.47 8.60
CA LEU A 132 21.11 -14.15 7.54
C LEU A 132 21.07 -15.31 6.56
N THR A 133 19.87 -15.81 6.28
CA THR A 133 19.63 -16.87 5.30
C THR A 133 18.78 -16.32 4.16
N TYR A 134 19.34 -16.24 2.96
CA TYR A 134 18.61 -15.90 1.75
C TYR A 134 18.13 -17.18 1.06
N ALA A 135 16.84 -17.26 0.76
CA ALA A 135 16.22 -18.42 0.14
C ALA A 135 15.63 -18.07 -1.22
N ASP A 136 16.02 -18.80 -2.26
CA ASP A 136 15.49 -18.62 -3.61
C ASP A 136 14.04 -19.13 -3.69
N THR A 137 13.14 -18.30 -4.24
CA THR A 137 11.71 -18.63 -4.32
C THR A 137 11.37 -19.77 -5.28
N GLY A 138 12.21 -20.03 -6.28
CA GLY A 138 12.00 -21.07 -7.28
C GLY A 138 12.70 -22.39 -6.94
N THR A 139 13.98 -22.34 -6.56
CA THR A 139 14.82 -23.53 -6.32
C THR A 139 14.83 -24.00 -4.87
N TYR A 140 14.42 -23.16 -3.92
CA TYR A 140 14.55 -23.39 -2.48
C TYR A 140 16.02 -23.53 -2.00
N GLU A 141 16.98 -23.16 -2.84
CA GLU A 141 18.39 -23.09 -2.43
C GLU A 141 18.60 -21.93 -1.46
N THR A 142 19.64 -22.05 -0.61
CA THR A 142 19.92 -21.07 0.44
C THR A 142 21.35 -20.60 0.42
N LYS A 143 21.56 -19.29 0.64
CA LYS A 143 22.87 -18.68 0.90
C LYS A 143 22.88 -18.06 2.30
N ASN A 144 23.90 -18.37 3.09
CA ASN A 144 23.99 -17.97 4.50
C ASN A 144 25.18 -17.05 4.74
N PHE A 145 24.98 -16.03 5.57
CA PHE A 145 26.03 -15.15 6.09
C PHE A 145 25.96 -15.16 7.62
N ILE A 146 27.10 -15.26 8.32
CA ILE A 146 27.14 -15.33 9.77
C ILE A 146 28.14 -14.30 10.29
N ARG A 147 27.76 -13.59 11.36
CA ARG A 147 28.61 -12.64 12.09
C ARG A 147 28.43 -12.82 13.59
N ASP A 148 29.53 -12.70 14.33
CA ASP A 148 29.53 -12.74 15.79
C ASP A 148 29.43 -11.33 16.36
N TYR A 149 28.62 -11.16 17.40
CA TYR A 149 28.45 -9.89 18.10
C TYR A 149 28.53 -10.09 19.61
N THR A 150 29.06 -9.09 20.31
CA THR A 150 28.98 -9.01 21.77
C THR A 150 27.66 -8.36 22.17
N LEU A 151 27.13 -8.70 23.35
CA LEU A 151 25.91 -8.06 23.88
C LEU A 151 26.07 -6.54 23.97
N ILE A 152 27.23 -6.06 24.40
CA ILE A 152 27.53 -4.62 24.50
C ILE A 152 27.41 -3.93 23.14
N GLY A 153 28.00 -4.50 22.09
CA GLY A 153 27.92 -3.91 20.75
C GLY A 153 26.50 -3.93 20.17
N LEU A 154 25.70 -4.94 20.51
CA LEU A 154 24.29 -5.01 20.12
C LEU A 154 23.44 -3.98 20.87
N GLN A 155 23.73 -3.73 22.15
CA GLN A 155 23.07 -2.69 22.96
C GLN A 155 23.38 -1.30 22.42
N GLU A 156 24.66 -0.98 22.18
CA GLU A 156 25.07 0.30 21.59
C GLU A 156 24.39 0.56 20.23
N PHE A 157 24.29 -0.49 19.40
CA PHE A 157 23.59 -0.42 18.13
C PHE A 157 22.10 -0.11 18.30
N LEU A 158 21.42 -0.83 19.19
CA LEU A 158 19.99 -0.65 19.43
C LEU A 158 19.68 0.72 20.04
N ASP A 159 20.49 1.18 21.00
CA ASP A 159 20.37 2.51 21.59
C ASP A 159 20.51 3.59 20.51
N GLY A 160 21.47 3.45 19.60
CA GLY A 160 21.62 4.36 18.46
C GLY A 160 20.43 4.40 17.49
N LEU A 161 19.71 3.29 17.33
CA LEU A 161 18.45 3.27 16.56
C LEU A 161 17.33 4.01 17.30
N LEU A 162 17.19 3.75 18.60
CA LEU A 162 16.17 4.38 19.44
C LEU A 162 16.39 5.89 19.57
N ASP A 163 17.64 6.35 19.69
CA ASP A 163 17.98 7.77 19.71
C ASP A 163 17.50 8.49 18.45
N LYS A 164 17.78 7.91 17.27
CA LYS A 164 17.32 8.48 15.99
C LYS A 164 15.80 8.49 15.87
N TYR A 165 15.14 7.40 16.29
CA TYR A 165 13.69 7.30 16.24
C TYR A 165 13.00 8.23 17.25
N THR A 166 13.64 8.54 18.38
CA THR A 166 13.08 9.39 19.44
C THR A 166 12.76 10.80 18.95
N ILE A 167 13.52 11.33 17.99
CA ILE A 167 13.23 12.62 17.34
C ILE A 167 11.83 12.60 16.72
N TRP A 168 11.54 11.56 15.96
CA TRP A 168 10.26 11.38 15.25
C TRP A 168 9.12 11.09 16.21
N ALA A 169 9.37 10.23 17.19
CA ALA A 169 8.42 9.91 18.24
C ALA A 169 7.96 11.17 18.97
N ASN A 170 8.90 12.03 19.38
CA ASN A 170 8.60 13.29 20.09
C ASN A 170 7.84 14.26 19.19
N MET A 171 8.29 14.47 17.96
CA MET A 171 7.59 15.28 16.97
C MET A 171 6.12 14.84 16.77
N ALA A 172 5.86 13.53 16.64
CA ALA A 172 4.51 13.01 16.45
C ALA A 172 3.61 13.27 17.66
N ALA A 173 4.12 13.07 18.88
CA ALA A 173 3.34 13.28 20.09
C ALA A 173 3.06 14.76 20.37
N ASP A 174 4.05 15.63 20.15
CA ASP A 174 3.88 17.08 20.27
C ASP A 174 2.85 17.57 19.25
N TRP A 175 2.92 17.05 18.02
CA TRP A 175 1.93 17.32 16.99
C TRP A 175 0.54 16.85 17.39
N GLU A 176 0.40 15.61 17.87
CA GLU A 176 -0.89 15.05 18.30
C GLU A 176 -1.52 15.87 19.42
N ALA A 177 -0.74 16.27 20.44
CA ALA A 177 -1.21 17.11 21.53
C ALA A 177 -1.70 18.49 21.02
N LEU A 178 -0.92 19.13 20.14
CA LEU A 178 -1.30 20.39 19.51
C LEU A 178 -2.57 20.24 18.66
N ARG A 179 -2.58 19.25 17.77
CA ARG A 179 -3.68 18.92 16.86
C ARG A 179 -4.97 18.71 17.65
N ASN A 180 -4.99 17.77 18.60
CA ASN A 180 -6.18 17.44 19.38
C ASN A 180 -6.66 18.64 20.21
N GLY A 181 -5.73 19.40 20.79
CA GLY A 181 -6.03 20.63 21.53
C GLY A 181 -6.69 21.71 20.66
N THR A 182 -6.25 21.89 19.41
CA THR A 182 -6.87 22.84 18.48
C THR A 182 -8.19 22.32 17.91
N ILE A 183 -8.26 21.04 17.52
CA ILE A 183 -9.50 20.40 17.03
C ILE A 183 -10.64 20.65 17.99
N THR A 184 -10.43 20.45 19.29
CA THR A 184 -11.46 20.64 20.32
C THR A 184 -12.04 22.06 20.28
N LYS A 185 -11.19 23.07 20.10
CA LYS A 185 -11.54 24.50 20.12
C LYS A 185 -12.10 25.02 18.80
N THR A 186 -11.77 24.39 17.66
CA THR A 186 -12.19 24.86 16.33
C THR A 186 -13.71 24.83 16.17
N PRO A 187 -14.39 25.97 15.96
CA PRO A 187 -15.82 25.99 15.68
C PRO A 187 -16.11 25.51 14.25
N PHE A 188 -17.39 25.33 13.93
CA PHE A 188 -17.78 25.15 12.53
C PHE A 188 -17.31 26.37 11.71
N PRO A 189 -16.65 26.19 10.55
CA PRO A 189 -15.94 27.29 9.87
C PRO A 189 -16.86 28.29 9.15
N PHE A 190 -18.18 28.11 9.23
CA PHE A 190 -19.17 29.04 8.69
C PHE A 190 -20.06 29.57 9.82
N PRO A 191 -20.66 30.78 9.67
CA PRO A 191 -21.47 31.39 10.72
C PRO A 191 -22.64 30.52 11.20
N GLN A 192 -23.22 29.73 10.29
CA GLN A 192 -24.37 28.88 10.56
C GLN A 192 -24.42 27.69 9.60
N TYR A 193 -25.00 26.59 10.07
CA TYR A 193 -25.29 25.42 9.25
C TYR A 193 -26.42 25.73 8.26
N ARG A 194 -26.25 25.35 7.00
CA ARG A 194 -27.35 25.30 6.03
C ARG A 194 -28.29 24.13 6.36
N LYS A 195 -29.52 24.18 5.83
CA LYS A 195 -30.51 23.11 5.99
C LYS A 195 -29.91 21.75 5.60
N GLY A 196 -30.08 20.74 6.46
CA GLY A 196 -29.53 19.38 6.28
C GLY A 196 -28.06 19.19 6.67
N GLN A 197 -27.23 20.25 6.73
CA GLN A 197 -25.80 20.10 7.05
C GLN A 197 -25.55 19.59 8.47
N ARG A 198 -26.28 20.14 9.45
CA ARG A 198 -26.13 19.74 10.85
C ARG A 198 -26.54 18.28 11.06
N GLU A 199 -27.62 17.86 10.39
CA GLU A 199 -28.09 16.48 10.42
C GLU A 199 -27.04 15.52 9.85
N LEU A 200 -26.49 15.85 8.68
CA LEU A 200 -25.38 15.10 8.08
C LEU A 200 -24.17 15.04 9.02
N ALA A 201 -23.76 16.17 9.57
CA ALA A 201 -22.58 16.22 10.43
C ALA A 201 -22.73 15.35 11.69
N VAL A 202 -23.91 15.36 12.31
CA VAL A 202 -24.21 14.51 13.48
C VAL A 202 -24.18 13.03 13.09
N ARG A 203 -24.74 12.66 11.94
CA ARG A 203 -24.71 11.26 11.47
C ARG A 203 -23.31 10.79 11.17
N VAL A 204 -22.53 11.58 10.42
CA VAL A 204 -21.11 11.27 10.14
C VAL A 204 -20.32 11.04 11.41
N TYR A 205 -20.40 11.95 12.39
CA TYR A 205 -19.68 11.78 13.66
C TYR A 205 -20.08 10.48 14.37
N LYS A 206 -21.39 10.18 14.46
CA LYS A 206 -21.89 8.96 15.11
C LYS A 206 -21.42 7.68 14.40
N THR A 207 -21.42 7.68 13.07
CA THR A 207 -20.93 6.56 12.27
C THR A 207 -19.44 6.32 12.53
N ILE A 208 -18.62 7.37 12.57
CA ILE A 208 -17.19 7.25 12.87
C ILE A 208 -16.98 6.74 14.30
N ALA A 209 -17.69 7.31 15.28
CA ALA A 209 -17.57 6.90 16.67
C ALA A 209 -18.05 5.46 16.94
N GLY A 210 -18.93 4.92 16.09
CA GLY A 210 -19.43 3.55 16.15
C GLY A 210 -18.75 2.57 15.19
N SER A 211 -17.70 2.98 14.49
CA SER A 211 -16.99 2.15 13.48
C SER A 211 -17.94 1.55 12.42
N GLY A 212 -18.94 2.34 12.01
CA GLY A 212 -19.99 1.91 11.09
C GLY A 212 -19.81 2.40 9.65
N LYS A 213 -20.81 2.13 8.81
CA LYS A 213 -20.92 2.66 7.46
C LYS A 213 -22.20 3.49 7.29
N LEU A 214 -22.08 4.60 6.55
CA LEU A 214 -23.18 5.52 6.27
C LEU A 214 -23.26 5.83 4.78
N PHE A 215 -24.45 5.69 4.20
CA PHE A 215 -24.73 6.01 2.81
C PHE A 215 -25.66 7.21 2.74
N VAL A 216 -25.19 8.29 2.11
CA VAL A 216 -25.88 9.58 2.11
C VAL A 216 -26.24 10.01 0.70
N GLN A 217 -27.53 10.18 0.45
CA GLN A 217 -28.02 10.95 -0.68
C GLN A 217 -28.16 12.41 -0.26
N ALA A 218 -27.34 13.28 -0.82
CA ALA A 218 -27.38 14.71 -0.52
C ALA A 218 -27.22 15.55 -1.79
N PRO A 219 -28.15 16.45 -2.14
CA PRO A 219 -28.07 17.28 -3.34
C PRO A 219 -26.80 18.13 -3.43
N THR A 220 -26.44 18.60 -4.63
CA THR A 220 -25.36 19.60 -4.80
C THR A 220 -25.72 20.92 -4.09
N GLY A 221 -24.73 21.71 -3.70
CA GLY A 221 -24.95 22.98 -2.99
C GLY A 221 -25.28 22.87 -1.48
N THR A 222 -25.55 21.66 -0.97
CA THR A 222 -25.77 21.40 0.47
C THR A 222 -24.50 21.53 1.33
N GLY A 223 -23.31 21.64 0.73
CA GLY A 223 -22.04 21.65 1.47
C GLY A 223 -21.69 20.30 2.10
N LYS A 224 -21.85 19.23 1.33
CA LYS A 224 -21.53 17.84 1.72
C LYS A 224 -20.10 17.69 2.24
N THR A 225 -19.13 18.24 1.50
CA THR A 225 -17.70 18.13 1.80
C THR A 225 -17.38 18.63 3.21
N ILE A 226 -17.77 19.85 3.58
CA ILE A 226 -17.52 20.35 4.94
C ILE A 226 -18.34 19.58 5.99
N SER A 227 -19.56 19.16 5.64
CA SER A 227 -20.44 18.42 6.54
C SER A 227 -19.97 16.99 6.81
N ALA A 228 -19.07 16.46 5.99
CA ALA A 228 -18.37 15.19 6.21
C ALA A 228 -16.99 15.40 6.87
N LEU A 229 -16.22 16.39 6.41
CA LEU A 229 -14.87 16.66 6.92
C LEU A 229 -14.86 17.19 8.35
N PHE A 230 -15.67 18.20 8.67
CA PHE A 230 -15.68 18.81 10.00
C PHE A 230 -15.99 17.82 11.14
N PRO A 231 -17.05 16.98 11.08
CA PRO A 231 -17.28 15.97 12.11
C PRO A 231 -16.20 14.88 12.15
N ALA A 232 -15.58 14.52 11.02
CA ALA A 232 -14.46 13.58 11.01
C ALA A 232 -13.23 14.14 11.71
N VAL A 233 -12.93 15.42 11.50
CA VAL A 233 -11.88 16.15 12.23
C VAL A 233 -12.20 16.18 13.73
N LYS A 234 -13.46 16.45 14.11
CA LYS A 234 -13.88 16.40 15.53
C LYS A 234 -13.71 15.00 16.14
N ALA A 235 -14.14 13.96 15.43
CA ALA A 235 -13.97 12.57 15.85
C ALA A 235 -12.49 12.20 16.06
N MET A 236 -11.59 12.69 15.21
CA MET A 236 -10.14 12.50 15.37
C MET A 236 -9.61 13.13 16.66
N GLY A 237 -10.00 14.38 16.97
CA GLY A 237 -9.55 15.06 18.19
C GLY A 237 -10.01 14.39 19.49
N GLU A 238 -11.03 13.54 19.40
CA GLU A 238 -11.56 12.74 20.51
C GLU A 238 -11.07 11.27 20.47
N GLY A 239 -10.09 10.97 19.63
CA GLY A 239 -9.48 9.64 19.53
C GLY A 239 -10.40 8.57 18.94
N LYS A 240 -11.41 8.94 18.16
CA LYS A 240 -12.32 7.99 17.47
C LYS A 240 -11.77 7.51 16.13
N THR A 241 -10.79 8.20 15.59
CA THR A 241 -10.07 7.81 14.38
C THR A 241 -8.66 8.39 14.42
N SER A 242 -7.68 7.64 13.91
CA SER A 242 -6.28 8.07 13.85
C SER A 242 -5.93 8.79 12.55
N LYS A 243 -6.69 8.57 11.48
CA LYS A 243 -6.40 9.10 10.14
C LYS A 243 -7.66 9.25 9.29
N ILE A 244 -7.73 10.32 8.51
CA ILE A 244 -8.85 10.57 7.58
C ILE A 244 -8.38 10.35 6.14
N PHE A 245 -9.11 9.54 5.39
CA PHE A 245 -8.94 9.40 3.94
C PHE A 245 -10.13 10.06 3.24
N TYR A 246 -9.88 11.18 2.56
CA TYR A 246 -10.85 11.81 1.70
C TYR A 246 -10.66 11.31 0.27
N LEU A 247 -11.60 10.53 -0.22
CA LEU A 247 -11.51 9.83 -1.49
C LEU A 247 -12.39 10.51 -2.54
N THR A 248 -11.81 10.87 -3.68
CA THR A 248 -12.56 11.46 -4.78
C THR A 248 -11.92 11.23 -6.15
N ALA A 249 -12.76 10.97 -7.16
CA ALA A 249 -12.34 10.66 -8.53
C ALA A 249 -11.99 11.89 -9.38
N LYS A 250 -12.38 13.11 -8.98
CA LYS A 250 -12.24 14.33 -9.81
C LYS A 250 -11.25 15.31 -9.17
N THR A 251 -10.47 16.00 -9.99
CA THR A 251 -9.53 17.03 -9.51
C THR A 251 -10.25 18.19 -8.83
N ILE A 252 -11.41 18.63 -9.36
CA ILE A 252 -12.17 19.77 -8.83
C ILE A 252 -12.63 19.52 -7.39
N THR A 253 -13.12 18.32 -7.08
CA THR A 253 -13.57 17.95 -5.74
C THR A 253 -12.42 17.84 -4.73
N ARG A 254 -11.18 17.59 -5.20
CA ARG A 254 -9.99 17.67 -4.34
C ARG A 254 -9.74 19.10 -3.87
N GLN A 255 -9.86 20.09 -4.76
CA GLN A 255 -9.72 21.50 -4.41
C GLN A 255 -10.78 21.93 -3.38
N VAL A 256 -12.03 21.48 -3.51
CA VAL A 256 -13.08 21.76 -2.53
C VAL A 256 -12.73 21.19 -1.14
N ALA A 257 -12.09 20.02 -1.07
CA ALA A 257 -11.63 19.45 0.19
C ALA A 257 -10.45 20.26 0.77
N GLU A 258 -9.47 20.64 -0.05
CA GLU A 258 -8.34 21.51 0.35
C GLU A 258 -8.85 22.85 0.91
N GLU A 259 -9.77 23.51 0.20
CA GLU A 259 -10.40 24.76 0.63
C GLU A 259 -11.17 24.60 1.95
N ALA A 260 -11.86 23.46 2.15
CA ALA A 260 -12.56 23.17 3.40
C ALA A 260 -11.58 23.08 4.58
N PHE A 261 -10.42 22.44 4.41
CA PHE A 261 -9.37 22.41 5.43
C PHE A 261 -8.77 23.79 5.66
N ASP A 262 -8.51 24.57 4.62
CA ASP A 262 -7.98 25.93 4.76
C ASP A 262 -8.94 26.85 5.51
N ASN A 263 -10.25 26.72 5.29
CA ASN A 263 -11.26 27.43 6.06
C ASN A 263 -11.24 27.06 7.55
N MET A 264 -11.05 25.77 7.87
CA MET A 264 -10.88 25.34 9.27
C MET A 264 -9.56 25.84 9.87
N ARG A 265 -8.46 25.86 9.11
CA ARG A 265 -7.16 26.41 9.55
C ARG A 265 -7.24 27.90 9.86
N ARG A 266 -7.94 28.69 9.04
CA ARG A 266 -8.24 30.11 9.32
C ARG A 266 -8.99 30.32 10.63
N SER A 267 -9.74 29.30 11.07
CA SER A 267 -10.47 29.28 12.35
C SER A 267 -9.63 28.74 13.53
N GLY A 268 -8.32 28.53 13.34
CA GLY A 268 -7.39 28.10 14.39
C GLY A 268 -7.09 26.59 14.42
N LEU A 269 -7.59 25.80 13.47
CA LEU A 269 -7.25 24.38 13.36
C LEU A 269 -5.77 24.19 13.00
N ARG A 270 -5.08 23.32 13.75
CA ARG A 270 -3.79 22.75 13.33
C ARG A 270 -4.01 21.29 12.95
N LEU A 271 -3.89 21.00 11.65
CA LEU A 271 -4.09 19.66 11.07
C LEU A 271 -3.32 19.55 9.76
N LYS A 272 -2.57 18.46 9.60
CA LYS A 272 -1.74 18.16 8.43
C LYS A 272 -2.55 17.42 7.38
N THR A 273 -2.66 18.00 6.18
CA THR A 273 -3.30 17.37 5.02
C THR A 273 -2.27 17.14 3.93
N VAL A 274 -2.32 16.00 3.25
CA VAL A 274 -1.58 15.76 2.00
C VAL A 274 -2.52 15.42 0.86
N THR A 275 -2.29 16.00 -0.31
CA THR A 275 -3.01 15.64 -1.54
C THR A 275 -2.15 14.78 -2.44
N LEU A 276 -2.51 13.50 -2.58
CA LEU A 276 -1.78 12.57 -3.43
C LEU A 276 -2.07 12.85 -4.90
N THR A 277 -0.99 12.99 -5.65
CA THR A 277 -1.03 13.22 -7.10
C THR A 277 -0.48 11.97 -7.80
N ALA A 278 -1.18 11.52 -8.84
CA ALA A 278 -0.75 10.37 -9.63
C ALA A 278 0.69 10.57 -10.14
N LYS A 279 1.48 9.49 -10.15
CA LYS A 279 2.88 9.49 -10.59
C LYS A 279 3.07 10.20 -11.93
N ASP A 280 2.18 9.92 -12.89
CA ASP A 280 2.21 10.50 -14.24
C ASP A 280 2.08 12.03 -14.28
N LYS A 281 1.49 12.62 -13.24
CA LYS A 281 1.26 14.06 -13.17
C LYS A 281 2.32 14.78 -12.35
N ILE A 282 2.91 14.15 -11.34
CA ILE A 282 3.86 14.79 -10.42
C ILE A 282 5.33 14.47 -10.73
N CYS A 283 5.61 13.44 -11.53
CA CYS A 283 6.99 13.08 -11.88
C CYS A 283 7.68 14.19 -12.67
N PHE A 284 8.92 14.53 -12.27
CA PHE A 284 9.78 15.47 -13.00
C PHE A 284 10.39 14.90 -14.29
N CYS A 285 10.32 13.58 -14.48
CA CYS A 285 10.88 12.89 -15.64
C CYS A 285 9.80 12.49 -16.64
N ASP A 286 10.01 12.79 -17.92
CA ASP A 286 9.07 12.50 -19.01
C ASP A 286 8.88 11.00 -19.26
N THR A 287 9.98 10.23 -19.29
CA THR A 287 9.98 8.79 -19.60
C THR A 287 9.65 7.91 -18.39
N ARG A 288 9.62 8.48 -17.18
CA ARG A 288 9.20 7.84 -15.91
C ARG A 288 9.88 6.50 -15.58
N VAL A 289 11.07 6.28 -16.12
CA VAL A 289 11.90 5.11 -15.82
C VAL A 289 12.55 5.31 -14.45
N CYS A 290 11.99 4.67 -13.42
CA CYS A 290 12.45 4.84 -12.04
C CYS A 290 13.60 3.88 -11.71
N ARG A 291 14.81 4.26 -12.12
CA ARG A 291 16.04 3.53 -11.80
C ARG A 291 17.17 4.49 -11.47
N PRO A 292 18.13 4.10 -10.62
CA PRO A 292 19.21 4.99 -10.20
C PRO A 292 20.12 5.45 -11.34
N GLU A 293 20.24 4.67 -12.42
CA GLU A 293 21.08 5.01 -13.57
C GLU A 293 20.42 6.01 -14.52
N VAL A 294 19.09 6.14 -14.47
CA VAL A 294 18.29 6.98 -15.40
C VAL A 294 17.65 8.17 -14.70
N CYS A 295 17.17 7.98 -13.47
CA CYS A 295 16.42 8.97 -12.71
C CYS A 295 17.24 9.45 -11.50
N GLN A 296 17.73 10.69 -11.55
CA GLN A 296 18.48 11.31 -10.45
C GLN A 296 17.70 11.35 -9.12
N TYR A 297 16.37 11.41 -9.19
CA TYR A 297 15.49 11.45 -8.03
C TYR A 297 15.23 10.07 -7.41
N ALA A 298 15.50 9.00 -8.16
CA ALA A 298 15.46 7.62 -7.69
C ALA A 298 16.76 7.23 -6.97
N LYS A 299 17.88 7.81 -7.40
CA LYS A 299 19.21 7.54 -6.84
C LYS A 299 19.37 8.07 -5.41
N GLY A 300 19.76 7.20 -4.50
CA GLY A 300 19.92 7.43 -3.07
C GLY A 300 18.64 7.95 -2.40
N TYR A 301 17.47 7.60 -2.95
CA TYR A 301 16.21 8.15 -2.45
C TYR A 301 16.04 7.88 -0.96
N PHE A 302 16.24 6.64 -0.52
CA PHE A 302 16.03 6.26 0.88
C PHE A 302 17.04 6.88 1.83
N ASP A 303 18.24 7.23 1.33
CA ASP A 303 19.26 7.93 2.11
C ASP A 303 18.85 9.39 2.42
N LYS A 304 18.01 9.99 1.56
CA LYS A 304 17.58 11.41 1.64
C LYS A 304 16.13 11.58 2.09
N ALA A 305 15.32 10.52 2.03
CA ALA A 305 13.88 10.58 2.20
C ALA A 305 13.49 11.12 3.59
N ASN A 306 14.14 10.65 4.65
CA ASN A 306 13.80 11.04 6.02
C ASN A 306 14.03 12.54 6.26
N ASP A 307 15.11 13.13 5.74
CA ASP A 307 15.37 14.57 5.84
C ASP A 307 14.31 15.38 5.08
N ALA A 308 13.96 14.93 3.87
CA ALA A 308 12.92 15.57 3.06
C ALA A 308 11.55 15.51 3.74
N VAL A 309 11.17 14.36 4.28
CA VAL A 309 9.92 14.17 5.02
C VAL A 309 9.90 15.06 6.26
N TYR A 310 10.96 15.05 7.06
CA TYR A 310 11.04 15.85 8.29
C TYR A 310 10.89 17.35 8.01
N ASP A 311 11.54 17.85 6.95
CA ASP A 311 11.45 19.24 6.51
C ASP A 311 10.03 19.62 6.06
N VAL A 312 9.34 18.74 5.33
CA VAL A 312 7.94 18.97 4.93
C VAL A 312 7.01 18.99 6.15
N VAL A 313 7.06 17.96 6.99
CA VAL A 313 6.08 17.79 8.07
C VAL A 313 6.28 18.78 9.20
N THR A 314 7.49 19.31 9.40
CA THR A 314 7.77 20.33 10.41
C THR A 314 7.29 21.72 9.97
N ASN A 315 7.41 22.03 8.68
CA ASN A 315 7.18 23.38 8.16
C ASN A 315 5.80 23.59 7.50
N CYS A 316 5.12 22.51 7.11
CA CYS A 316 3.87 22.58 6.36
C CYS A 316 2.72 21.86 7.06
N ASP A 317 1.54 22.50 7.05
CA ASP A 317 0.26 21.88 7.44
C ASP A 317 -0.61 21.55 6.22
N SER A 318 -0.52 22.35 5.15
CA SER A 318 -1.22 22.10 3.87
C SER A 318 -0.21 21.63 2.84
N ILE A 319 -0.13 20.31 2.64
CA ILE A 319 0.86 19.67 1.76
C ILE A 319 0.18 19.35 0.43
N THR A 320 0.11 20.37 -0.42
CA THR A 320 -0.42 20.26 -1.77
C THR A 320 0.64 19.71 -2.72
N ARG A 321 0.24 19.44 -3.97
CA ARG A 321 1.17 19.07 -5.04
C ARG A 321 2.37 20.02 -5.16
N ALA A 322 2.13 21.33 -5.14
CA ALA A 322 3.17 22.34 -5.29
C ALA A 322 4.17 22.34 -4.12
N VAL A 323 3.69 22.06 -2.90
CA VAL A 323 4.56 21.87 -1.73
C VAL A 323 5.46 20.66 -1.92
N ILE A 324 4.88 19.51 -2.30
CA ILE A 324 5.69 18.31 -2.57
C ILE A 324 6.73 18.56 -3.65
N GLU A 325 6.37 19.19 -4.76
CA GLU A 325 7.31 19.50 -5.85
C GLU A 325 8.47 20.37 -5.34
N THR A 326 8.17 21.43 -4.56
CA THR A 326 9.19 22.34 -3.99
C THR A 326 10.20 21.60 -3.10
N TYR A 327 9.71 20.77 -2.17
CA TYR A 327 10.59 20.04 -1.26
C TYR A 327 11.31 18.88 -1.94
N ALA A 328 10.67 18.22 -2.92
CA ALA A 328 11.28 17.16 -3.70
C ALA A 328 12.47 17.67 -4.54
N GLU A 329 12.33 18.85 -5.15
CA GLU A 329 13.44 19.52 -5.84
C GLU A 329 14.56 19.88 -4.86
N ARG A 330 14.22 20.51 -3.73
CA ARG A 330 15.18 20.95 -2.71
C ARG A 330 16.06 19.79 -2.21
N HIS A 331 15.46 18.63 -1.97
CA HIS A 331 16.15 17.46 -1.42
C HIS A 331 16.63 16.48 -2.50
N THR A 332 16.38 16.77 -3.79
CA THR A 332 16.68 15.87 -4.92
C THR A 332 16.10 14.46 -4.71
N VAL A 333 14.80 14.39 -4.41
CA VAL A 333 14.08 13.13 -4.19
C VAL A 333 12.87 13.00 -5.11
N CYS A 334 12.37 11.78 -5.32
CA CYS A 334 11.22 11.53 -6.17
C CYS A 334 9.96 12.16 -5.55
N PRO A 335 9.26 13.10 -6.23
CA PRO A 335 8.10 13.77 -5.64
C PRO A 335 6.93 12.82 -5.40
N PHE A 336 6.77 11.79 -6.24
CA PHE A 336 5.73 10.78 -6.05
C PHE A 336 5.95 9.98 -4.77
N GLU A 337 7.13 9.38 -4.59
CA GLU A 337 7.43 8.62 -3.37
C GLU A 337 7.45 9.52 -2.13
N LEU A 338 7.96 10.75 -2.24
CA LEU A 338 7.95 11.71 -1.14
C LEU A 338 6.52 11.98 -0.66
N SER A 339 5.56 12.14 -1.58
CA SER A 339 4.15 12.33 -1.21
C SER A 339 3.59 11.15 -0.42
N LEU A 340 4.02 9.92 -0.74
CA LEU A 340 3.58 8.73 -0.05
C LEU A 340 4.25 8.59 1.32
N ASP A 341 5.54 8.93 1.44
CA ASP A 341 6.26 8.87 2.72
C ASP A 341 5.77 9.96 3.69
N VAL A 342 5.53 11.17 3.19
CA VAL A 342 4.91 12.25 3.96
C VAL A 342 3.51 11.86 4.45
N SER A 343 2.74 11.09 3.68
CA SER A 343 1.38 10.68 4.07
C SER A 343 1.30 9.85 5.36
N LEU A 344 2.40 9.19 5.75
CA LEU A 344 2.48 8.46 7.02
C LEU A 344 2.36 9.42 8.21
N TRP A 345 2.91 10.63 8.06
CA TRP A 345 3.02 11.67 9.09
C TRP A 345 1.93 12.75 9.01
N THR A 346 0.92 12.58 8.15
CA THR A 346 -0.22 13.51 8.06
C THR A 346 -1.49 12.94 8.68
N ASP A 347 -2.41 13.84 9.04
CA ASP A 347 -3.68 13.51 9.68
C ASP A 347 -4.76 13.15 8.65
N CYS A 348 -4.74 13.82 7.51
CA CYS A 348 -5.68 13.60 6.41
C CYS A 348 -4.98 13.41 5.07
N ILE A 349 -5.43 12.41 4.31
CA ILE A 349 -4.95 12.09 2.97
C ILE A 349 -6.10 12.31 1.98
N ILE A 350 -5.91 13.23 1.04
CA ILE A 350 -6.83 13.50 -0.07
C ILE A 350 -6.32 12.75 -1.29
N CYS A 351 -7.05 11.74 -1.76
CA CYS A 351 -6.57 10.87 -2.84
C CYS A 351 -7.69 10.28 -3.69
N ASP A 352 -7.28 9.56 -4.74
CA ASP A 352 -8.19 8.81 -5.61
C ASP A 352 -8.68 7.51 -4.94
N TYR A 353 -9.80 6.95 -5.42
CA TYR A 353 -10.33 5.67 -4.97
C TYR A 353 -9.30 4.54 -5.06
N ASN A 354 -8.45 4.57 -6.09
CA ASN A 354 -7.48 3.50 -6.33
C ASN A 354 -6.52 3.28 -5.15
N TYR A 355 -6.20 4.33 -4.39
CA TYR A 355 -5.28 4.24 -3.25
C TYR A 355 -5.86 3.49 -2.03
N VAL A 356 -7.15 3.17 -2.05
CA VAL A 356 -7.82 2.36 -1.01
C VAL A 356 -8.35 1.06 -1.59
N PHE A 357 -8.96 1.11 -2.77
CA PHE A 357 -9.74 0.00 -3.33
C PHE A 357 -9.00 -0.83 -4.39
N ASP A 358 -8.06 -0.26 -5.15
CA ASP A 358 -7.40 -0.99 -6.24
C ASP A 358 -6.42 -2.03 -5.67
N PRO A 359 -6.56 -3.33 -5.98
CA PRO A 359 -5.74 -4.39 -5.38
C PRO A 359 -4.24 -4.27 -5.76
N ARG A 360 -3.90 -3.54 -6.82
CA ARG A 360 -2.52 -3.27 -7.24
C ARG A 360 -1.92 -2.03 -6.55
N VAL A 361 -2.71 -0.95 -6.46
CA VAL A 361 -2.20 0.40 -6.14
C VAL A 361 -2.51 0.84 -4.70
N TYR A 362 -3.41 0.15 -4.00
CA TYR A 362 -3.80 0.55 -2.64
C TYR A 362 -2.58 0.72 -1.72
N LEU A 363 -2.68 1.66 -0.79
CA LEU A 363 -1.56 2.06 0.07
C LEU A 363 -1.32 1.02 1.18
N ARG A 364 -0.64 -0.08 0.82
CA ARG A 364 -0.28 -1.19 1.73
C ARG A 364 0.30 -0.72 3.06
N ARG A 365 1.12 0.33 3.01
CA ARG A 365 1.73 1.00 4.17
C ARG A 365 0.74 1.47 5.26
N PHE A 366 -0.56 1.54 5.00
CA PHE A 366 -1.59 1.81 6.01
C PHE A 366 -2.45 0.61 6.40
N PHE A 367 -2.49 -0.43 5.56
CA PHE A 367 -3.50 -1.49 5.65
C PHE A 367 -2.92 -2.90 5.79
N ALA A 368 -1.60 -3.07 5.68
CA ALA A 368 -0.95 -4.38 5.67
C ALA A 368 -1.07 -5.12 7.02
N GLU A 369 -1.09 -4.40 8.13
CA GLU A 369 -1.19 -5.00 9.48
C GLU A 369 -2.65 -5.25 9.94
N GLY A 370 -3.63 -4.89 9.11
CA GLY A 370 -5.06 -5.02 9.40
C GLY A 370 -5.57 -4.05 10.47
N GLY A 371 -6.89 -3.82 10.50
CA GLY A 371 -7.55 -3.12 11.61
C GLY A 371 -7.13 -1.66 11.83
N SER A 372 -6.91 -0.89 10.77
CA SER A 372 -6.54 0.53 10.93
C SER A 372 -7.74 1.37 11.41
N ASP A 373 -7.54 2.20 12.43
CA ASP A 373 -8.54 3.14 12.97
C ASP A 373 -8.80 4.34 12.04
N CYS A 374 -8.70 4.17 10.72
CA CYS A 374 -8.94 5.24 9.76
C CYS A 374 -10.41 5.33 9.34
N VAL A 375 -10.83 6.54 8.95
CA VAL A 375 -12.14 6.77 8.31
C VAL A 375 -11.99 7.01 6.82
N PHE A 376 -12.83 6.36 6.02
CA PHE A 376 -12.97 6.63 4.59
C PHE A 376 -14.15 7.57 4.32
N LEU A 377 -13.88 8.77 3.82
CA LEU A 377 -14.90 9.71 3.35
C LEU A 377 -14.92 9.67 1.82
N ILE A 378 -15.94 9.02 1.24
CA ILE A 378 -16.05 8.81 -0.20
C ILE A 378 -17.04 9.81 -0.79
N ASP A 379 -16.49 10.85 -1.42
CA ASP A 379 -17.27 11.87 -2.12
C ASP A 379 -17.61 11.41 -3.54
N GLU A 380 -18.75 11.81 -4.08
CA GLU A 380 -19.26 11.37 -5.38
C GLU A 380 -19.22 9.84 -5.56
N ALA A 381 -19.64 9.12 -4.50
CA ALA A 381 -19.59 7.67 -4.38
C ALA A 381 -20.35 6.90 -5.49
N HIS A 382 -21.23 7.56 -6.25
CA HIS A 382 -21.85 6.95 -7.42
C HIS A 382 -20.80 6.51 -8.47
N ASN A 383 -19.68 7.23 -8.57
CA ASN A 383 -18.59 6.87 -9.48
C ASN A 383 -17.83 5.62 -9.03
N LEU A 384 -17.92 5.23 -7.76
CA LEU A 384 -17.17 4.08 -7.22
C LEU A 384 -17.67 2.76 -7.82
N VAL A 385 -18.94 2.67 -8.26
CA VAL A 385 -19.50 1.45 -8.86
C VAL A 385 -18.73 1.05 -10.13
N ASP A 386 -18.68 1.92 -11.12
CA ASP A 386 -18.01 1.61 -12.39
C ASP A 386 -16.49 1.55 -12.21
N ARG A 387 -15.93 2.44 -11.38
CA ARG A 387 -14.50 2.43 -11.06
C ARG A 387 -14.06 1.13 -10.40
N SER A 388 -14.85 0.58 -9.47
CA SER A 388 -14.51 -0.66 -8.79
C SER A 388 -14.60 -1.87 -9.72
N ARG A 389 -15.58 -1.91 -10.63
CA ARG A 389 -15.61 -2.92 -11.70
C ARG A 389 -14.36 -2.88 -12.56
N GLU A 390 -13.86 -1.70 -12.91
CA GLU A 390 -12.59 -1.54 -13.64
C GLU A 390 -11.38 -1.99 -12.81
N MET A 391 -11.25 -1.51 -11.56
CA MET A 391 -10.15 -1.85 -10.63
C MET A 391 -10.04 -3.36 -10.40
N PHE A 392 -11.19 -4.04 -10.30
CA PHE A 392 -11.29 -5.47 -10.06
C PHE A 392 -11.37 -6.31 -11.33
N SER A 393 -11.18 -5.71 -12.51
CA SER A 393 -11.09 -6.41 -13.79
C SER A 393 -9.65 -6.42 -14.32
N ALA A 394 -9.36 -7.39 -15.19
CA ALA A 394 -8.10 -7.46 -15.92
C ALA A 394 -8.34 -7.90 -17.36
N GLN A 395 -7.52 -7.42 -18.29
CA GLN A 395 -7.55 -7.89 -19.66
C GLN A 395 -6.16 -8.03 -20.25
N LEU A 396 -6.03 -8.93 -21.21
CA LEU A 396 -4.82 -9.15 -21.97
C LEU A 396 -5.15 -9.23 -23.46
N CYS A 397 -4.36 -8.55 -24.27
CA CYS A 397 -4.60 -8.43 -25.70
C CYS A 397 -3.50 -9.11 -26.51
N LYS A 398 -3.88 -9.82 -27.58
CA LYS A 398 -2.94 -10.58 -28.41
C LYS A 398 -1.91 -9.67 -29.09
N SER A 399 -2.32 -8.49 -29.58
CA SER A 399 -1.41 -7.55 -30.23
C SER A 399 -0.22 -7.17 -29.35
N GLN A 400 -0.42 -6.97 -28.04
CA GLN A 400 0.65 -6.64 -27.10
C GLN A 400 1.72 -7.74 -27.06
N PHE A 401 1.32 -9.01 -26.92
CA PHE A 401 2.26 -10.15 -26.96
C PHE A 401 2.97 -10.28 -28.32
N TYR A 402 2.27 -9.96 -29.41
CA TYR A 402 2.83 -10.05 -30.76
C TYR A 402 3.87 -8.96 -31.05
N GLU A 403 3.66 -7.74 -30.57
CA GLU A 403 4.63 -6.66 -30.70
C GLU A 403 5.90 -6.95 -29.89
N ILE A 404 5.78 -7.42 -28.65
CA ILE A 404 6.95 -7.86 -27.86
C ILE A 404 7.73 -8.97 -28.56
N LYS A 405 7.03 -9.95 -29.15
CA LYS A 405 7.66 -11.01 -29.93
C LYS A 405 8.46 -10.46 -31.13
N LYS A 406 7.95 -9.43 -31.82
CA LYS A 406 8.68 -8.81 -32.95
C LYS A 406 9.95 -8.11 -32.47
N GLN A 407 9.84 -7.34 -31.39
CA GLN A 407 10.93 -6.52 -30.86
C GLN A 407 12.07 -7.39 -30.29
N PHE A 408 11.74 -8.47 -29.58
CA PHE A 408 12.71 -9.32 -28.88
C PHE A 408 12.94 -10.69 -29.53
N LYS A 409 12.74 -10.76 -30.85
CA LYS A 409 12.93 -11.97 -31.63
C LYS A 409 14.36 -12.49 -31.46
N LYS A 410 14.53 -13.76 -31.07
CA LYS A 410 15.82 -14.40 -30.77
C LYS A 410 16.55 -13.89 -29.52
N SER A 411 15.97 -13.00 -28.72
CA SER A 411 16.59 -12.55 -27.46
C SER A 411 16.61 -13.66 -26.40
N SER A 412 15.58 -14.51 -26.38
CA SER A 412 15.54 -15.74 -25.58
C SER A 412 14.71 -16.80 -26.29
N LYS A 413 15.24 -18.03 -26.37
CA LYS A 413 14.52 -19.17 -26.97
C LYS A 413 13.26 -19.52 -26.17
N ASP A 414 13.32 -19.40 -24.85
CA ASP A 414 12.20 -19.68 -23.96
C ASP A 414 11.12 -18.62 -24.08
N LEU A 415 11.51 -17.34 -24.20
CA LEU A 415 10.56 -16.25 -24.42
C LEU A 415 9.84 -16.42 -25.76
N ASP A 416 10.58 -16.71 -26.83
CA ASP A 416 9.99 -16.97 -28.15
C ASP A 416 9.03 -18.17 -28.12
N ARG A 417 9.40 -19.27 -27.44
CA ARG A 417 8.53 -20.44 -27.29
C ARG A 417 7.23 -20.08 -26.57
N LEU A 418 7.32 -19.33 -25.48
CA LEU A 418 6.17 -18.99 -24.64
C LEU A 418 5.25 -17.98 -25.31
N LEU A 419 5.80 -16.93 -25.93
CA LEU A 419 5.03 -15.98 -26.74
C LEU A 419 4.33 -16.67 -27.91
N ASN A 420 4.91 -17.73 -28.49
CA ASN A 420 4.24 -18.56 -29.49
C ASN A 420 3.08 -19.38 -28.92
N ALA A 421 3.22 -19.91 -27.71
CA ALA A 421 2.15 -20.65 -27.02
C ALA A 421 0.97 -19.72 -26.70
N VAL A 422 1.22 -18.55 -26.09
CA VAL A 422 0.22 -17.51 -25.81
C VAL A 422 -0.50 -17.09 -27.10
N ASN A 423 0.26 -16.78 -28.16
CA ASN A 423 -0.31 -16.37 -29.45
C ASN A 423 -1.22 -17.43 -30.08
N ARG A 424 -0.88 -18.71 -29.92
CA ARG A 424 -1.66 -19.84 -30.45
C ARG A 424 -2.97 -19.99 -29.68
N HIS A 425 -2.89 -20.00 -28.35
CA HIS A 425 -4.06 -20.09 -27.49
C HIS A 425 -5.04 -18.93 -27.74
N MET A 426 -4.54 -17.69 -27.85
CA MET A 426 -5.38 -16.54 -28.19
C MET A 426 -6.03 -16.65 -29.58
N LEU A 427 -5.35 -17.23 -30.58
CA LEU A 427 -5.96 -17.50 -31.88
C LEU A 427 -7.05 -18.58 -31.83
N GLU A 428 -6.91 -19.57 -30.95
CA GLU A 428 -7.96 -20.57 -30.70
C GLU A 428 -9.19 -19.91 -30.06
N LEU A 429 -9.00 -19.07 -29.04
CA LEU A 429 -10.08 -18.27 -28.45
C LEU A 429 -10.78 -17.39 -29.49
N ARG A 430 -10.01 -16.76 -30.39
CA ARG A 430 -10.56 -15.97 -31.49
C ARG A 430 -11.45 -16.80 -32.40
N LYS A 431 -11.06 -18.03 -32.73
CA LYS A 431 -11.87 -18.94 -33.57
C LYS A 431 -13.19 -19.30 -32.89
N GLN A 432 -13.18 -19.46 -31.57
CA GLN A 432 -14.38 -19.76 -30.81
C GLN A 432 -15.38 -18.59 -30.76
N CYS A 433 -14.94 -17.35 -31.01
CA CYS A 433 -15.81 -16.16 -30.95
C CYS A 433 -16.86 -16.08 -32.09
N ASP A 434 -16.77 -16.98 -33.08
CA ASP A 434 -17.71 -17.15 -34.20
C ASP A 434 -18.21 -15.83 -34.82
N THR A 435 -19.42 -15.83 -35.41
CA THR A 435 -20.04 -14.67 -36.05
C THR A 435 -20.49 -13.58 -35.09
N ARG A 436 -20.62 -13.89 -33.79
CA ARG A 436 -21.03 -12.91 -32.76
C ARG A 436 -19.90 -11.97 -32.36
N GLY A 437 -18.64 -12.35 -32.60
CA GLY A 437 -17.47 -11.55 -32.27
C GLY A 437 -17.07 -11.57 -30.80
N PHE A 438 -17.80 -12.29 -29.93
CA PHE A 438 -17.46 -12.44 -28.51
C PHE A 438 -18.06 -13.72 -27.89
N ILE A 439 -17.48 -14.13 -26.76
CA ILE A 439 -17.95 -15.23 -25.89
C ILE A 439 -17.93 -14.76 -24.44
N VAL A 440 -18.93 -15.19 -23.67
CA VAL A 440 -18.99 -14.96 -22.22
C VAL A 440 -19.18 -16.30 -21.53
N THR A 441 -18.30 -16.62 -20.58
CA THR A 441 -18.42 -17.84 -19.75
C THR A 441 -18.20 -17.51 -18.27
N PRO A 442 -18.94 -18.15 -17.34
CA PRO A 442 -18.69 -18.03 -15.91
C PRO A 442 -17.59 -19.01 -15.45
N VAL A 443 -16.57 -19.22 -16.28
CA VAL A 443 -15.50 -20.21 -16.04
C VAL A 443 -14.15 -19.52 -16.09
N ARG A 444 -13.27 -19.83 -15.14
CA ARG A 444 -11.90 -19.32 -15.11
C ARG A 444 -11.08 -19.89 -16.28
N PRO A 445 -10.25 -19.08 -16.97
CA PRO A 445 -9.47 -19.56 -18.09
C PRO A 445 -8.16 -20.23 -17.62
N GLU A 446 -8.26 -21.41 -16.98
CA GLU A 446 -7.13 -22.16 -16.40
C GLU A 446 -5.96 -22.35 -17.38
N ASP A 447 -6.25 -22.78 -18.61
CA ASP A 447 -5.22 -23.03 -19.64
C ASP A 447 -4.45 -21.76 -20.01
N PHE A 448 -5.17 -20.63 -20.14
CA PHE A 448 -4.54 -19.35 -20.44
C PHE A 448 -3.77 -18.81 -19.24
N TYR A 449 -4.31 -19.00 -18.03
CA TYR A 449 -3.66 -18.59 -16.79
C TYR A 449 -2.31 -19.28 -16.58
N GLY A 450 -2.21 -20.59 -16.85
CA GLY A 450 -0.94 -21.31 -16.80
C GLY A 450 0.15 -20.66 -17.67
N LEU A 451 -0.21 -20.24 -18.89
CA LEU A 451 0.72 -19.53 -19.78
C LEU A 451 1.10 -18.13 -19.25
N VAL A 452 0.16 -17.43 -18.63
CA VAL A 452 0.41 -16.11 -18.02
C VAL A 452 1.39 -16.24 -16.84
N ILE A 453 1.23 -17.25 -15.99
CA ILE A 453 2.14 -17.50 -14.87
C ILE A 453 3.54 -17.84 -15.36
N GLU A 454 3.67 -18.78 -16.32
CA GLU A 454 4.95 -19.07 -16.96
C GLU A 454 5.60 -17.81 -17.54
N PHE A 455 4.80 -16.92 -18.14
CA PHE A 455 5.30 -15.69 -18.76
C PHE A 455 5.83 -14.72 -17.71
N THR A 456 5.06 -14.48 -16.65
CA THR A 456 5.50 -13.58 -15.57
C THR A 456 6.76 -14.09 -14.87
N ALA A 457 6.88 -15.40 -14.62
CA ALA A 457 8.07 -16.00 -14.03
C ALA A 457 9.30 -15.83 -14.93
N LEU A 458 9.17 -16.08 -16.24
CA LEU A 458 10.26 -15.88 -17.18
C LEU A 458 10.66 -14.40 -17.31
N CYS A 459 9.69 -13.49 -17.37
CA CYS A 459 9.95 -12.05 -17.36
C CYS A 459 10.74 -11.61 -16.13
N GLU A 460 10.44 -12.14 -14.94
CA GLU A 460 11.20 -11.86 -13.72
C GLU A 460 12.67 -12.26 -13.82
N LEU A 461 12.97 -13.39 -14.45
CA LEU A 461 14.36 -13.83 -14.67
C LEU A 461 15.05 -12.92 -15.70
N LEU A 462 14.38 -12.65 -16.82
CA LEU A 462 14.95 -11.85 -17.91
C LEU A 462 15.19 -10.38 -17.52
N LEU A 463 14.32 -9.79 -16.70
CA LEU A 463 14.50 -8.43 -16.18
C LEU A 463 15.74 -8.28 -15.28
N LYS A 464 16.19 -9.38 -14.67
CA LYS A 464 17.41 -9.42 -13.84
C LYS A 464 18.67 -9.61 -14.68
N GLU A 465 18.60 -10.44 -15.70
CA GLU A 465 19.76 -10.79 -16.54
C GLU A 465 20.02 -9.78 -17.67
N ASN A 466 18.96 -9.11 -18.16
CA ASN A 466 19.04 -8.28 -19.35
C ASN A 466 18.43 -6.89 -19.13
N GLY A 467 19.30 -5.91 -18.85
CA GLY A 467 18.90 -4.52 -18.66
C GLY A 467 18.07 -3.96 -19.82
N ALA A 468 18.32 -4.36 -21.07
CA ALA A 468 17.62 -3.83 -22.25
C ALA A 468 16.11 -4.18 -22.28
N LEU A 469 15.69 -5.30 -21.67
CA LEU A 469 14.27 -5.63 -21.50
C LEU A 469 13.62 -4.74 -20.44
N GLY A 470 14.34 -4.45 -19.36
CA GLY A 470 13.89 -3.54 -18.30
C GLY A 470 13.82 -2.07 -18.73
N ASP A 471 14.43 -1.71 -19.86
CA ASP A 471 14.39 -0.36 -20.46
C ASP A 471 13.17 -0.17 -21.38
N ASN A 472 12.51 -1.25 -21.79
CA ASN A 472 11.44 -1.21 -22.76
C ASN A 472 10.07 -1.03 -22.08
N GLY A 473 9.46 0.14 -22.28
CA GLY A 473 8.17 0.50 -21.70
C GLY A 473 7.03 -0.45 -22.09
N ASP A 474 6.98 -0.90 -23.35
CA ASP A 474 5.94 -1.82 -23.82
C ASP A 474 6.06 -3.19 -23.14
N PHE A 475 7.30 -3.68 -22.97
CA PHE A 475 7.57 -4.96 -22.30
C PHE A 475 7.17 -4.89 -20.83
N LEU A 476 7.58 -3.83 -20.12
CA LEU A 476 7.19 -3.62 -18.73
C LEU A 476 5.67 -3.49 -18.59
N GLN A 477 5.01 -2.78 -19.49
CA GLN A 477 3.55 -2.64 -19.48
C GLN A 477 2.87 -4.01 -19.65
N LEU A 478 3.28 -4.82 -20.63
CA LEU A 478 2.74 -6.17 -20.81
C LEU A 478 3.02 -7.07 -19.59
N TYR A 479 4.22 -6.99 -19.03
CA TYR A 479 4.57 -7.72 -17.81
C TYR A 479 3.66 -7.31 -16.64
N PHE A 480 3.45 -6.02 -16.40
CA PHE A 480 2.56 -5.54 -15.34
C PHE A 480 1.08 -5.87 -15.59
N ASP A 481 0.63 -5.85 -16.84
CA ASP A 481 -0.72 -6.27 -17.22
C ASP A 481 -0.94 -7.77 -16.99
N ALA A 482 0.05 -8.61 -17.33
CA ALA A 482 0.02 -10.05 -17.09
C ALA A 482 0.03 -10.38 -15.58
N LEU A 483 0.91 -9.70 -14.85
CA LEU A 483 0.99 -9.75 -13.40
C LEU A 483 -0.30 -9.31 -12.71
N ASN A 484 -1.02 -8.35 -13.27
CA ASN A 484 -2.34 -7.98 -12.81
C ASN A 484 -3.39 -9.03 -13.16
N PHE A 485 -3.34 -9.56 -14.38
CA PHE A 485 -4.26 -10.60 -14.80
C PHE A 485 -4.21 -11.78 -13.82
N ALA A 486 -3.02 -12.17 -13.38
CA ALA A 486 -2.84 -13.15 -12.32
C ALA A 486 -3.44 -12.73 -10.97
N LEU A 487 -3.24 -11.48 -10.55
CA LEU A 487 -3.83 -10.97 -9.31
C LEU A 487 -5.37 -11.02 -9.32
N ILE A 488 -6.00 -10.61 -10.43
CA ILE A 488 -7.47 -10.65 -10.58
C ILE A 488 -7.96 -12.08 -10.75
N TYR A 489 -7.17 -12.96 -11.37
CA TYR A 489 -7.47 -14.39 -11.45
C TYR A 489 -7.66 -15.01 -10.06
N ASP A 490 -6.80 -14.66 -9.11
CA ASP A 490 -6.90 -15.14 -7.72
C ASP A 490 -8.16 -14.62 -6.99
N LEU A 491 -8.68 -13.46 -7.40
CA LEU A 491 -9.93 -12.88 -6.88
C LEU A 491 -11.19 -13.41 -7.59
N TYR A 492 -11.04 -14.18 -8.68
CA TYR A 492 -12.15 -14.61 -9.52
C TYR A 492 -13.06 -15.62 -8.78
N ASP A 493 -14.34 -15.28 -8.68
CA ASP A 493 -15.39 -16.13 -8.12
C ASP A 493 -16.70 -16.08 -8.94
N GLU A 494 -17.83 -16.45 -8.34
CA GLU A 494 -19.16 -16.42 -8.95
C GLU A 494 -19.64 -15.04 -9.44
N ARG A 495 -19.01 -13.95 -8.98
CA ARG A 495 -19.31 -12.56 -9.39
C ARG A 495 -18.55 -12.13 -10.64
N TYR A 496 -17.76 -13.03 -11.21
CA TYR A 496 -16.94 -12.78 -12.38
C TYR A 496 -17.41 -13.57 -13.61
N VAL A 497 -17.13 -13.01 -14.77
CA VAL A 497 -17.20 -13.72 -16.05
C VAL A 497 -15.91 -13.56 -16.82
N THR A 498 -15.54 -14.60 -17.55
CA THR A 498 -14.51 -14.54 -18.58
C THR A 498 -15.16 -14.11 -19.87
N PHE A 499 -14.73 -12.96 -20.36
CA PHE A 499 -15.20 -12.33 -21.58
C PHE A 499 -14.08 -12.34 -22.61
N THR A 500 -14.31 -12.97 -23.76
CA THR A 500 -13.36 -12.96 -24.88
C THR A 500 -14.01 -12.26 -26.07
N GLU A 501 -13.34 -11.26 -26.61
CA GLU A 501 -13.81 -10.50 -27.77
C GLU A 501 -12.79 -10.55 -28.90
N ALA A 502 -13.28 -10.77 -30.11
CA ALA A 502 -12.52 -10.74 -31.35
C ALA A 502 -12.99 -9.56 -32.19
N SER A 503 -12.18 -8.50 -32.24
CA SER A 503 -12.50 -7.26 -32.96
C SER A 503 -11.33 -6.80 -33.81
N HIS A 504 -11.61 -6.28 -35.01
CA HIS A 504 -10.62 -5.71 -35.95
C HIS A 504 -9.34 -6.55 -36.20
N GLY A 505 -9.45 -7.88 -36.14
CA GLY A 505 -8.31 -8.77 -36.35
C GLY A 505 -7.49 -9.08 -35.10
N ASP A 506 -7.87 -8.53 -33.95
CA ASP A 506 -7.27 -8.79 -32.65
C ASP A 506 -8.19 -9.64 -31.76
N VAL A 507 -7.67 -10.07 -30.62
CA VAL A 507 -8.43 -10.82 -29.61
C VAL A 507 -8.00 -10.39 -28.21
N THR A 508 -8.99 -10.13 -27.37
CA THR A 508 -8.82 -9.72 -25.98
C THR A 508 -9.56 -10.69 -25.09
N ILE A 509 -8.89 -11.19 -24.06
CA ILE A 509 -9.50 -11.94 -22.96
C ILE A 509 -9.55 -11.05 -21.73
N ARG A 510 -10.70 -11.00 -21.08
CA ARG A 510 -10.99 -10.15 -19.92
C ARG A 510 -11.61 -10.98 -18.80
N LEU A 511 -11.01 -10.88 -17.61
CA LEU A 511 -11.66 -11.27 -16.36
C LEU A 511 -12.49 -10.07 -15.91
N PHE A 512 -13.81 -10.18 -16.05
CA PHE A 512 -14.73 -9.06 -15.84
C PHE A 512 -15.50 -9.21 -14.53
N CYS A 513 -15.30 -8.26 -13.62
CA CYS A 513 -16.04 -8.19 -12.36
C CYS A 513 -17.44 -7.61 -12.62
N LEU A 514 -18.50 -8.42 -12.45
CA LEU A 514 -19.89 -7.98 -12.60
C LEU A 514 -20.39 -7.27 -11.34
N ASP A 515 -20.05 -7.84 -10.18
CA ASP A 515 -20.45 -7.34 -8.87
C ASP A 515 -19.23 -7.11 -7.96
N PRO A 516 -18.83 -5.84 -7.74
CA PRO A 516 -17.69 -5.49 -6.90
C PRO A 516 -18.02 -5.46 -5.40
N SER A 517 -19.27 -5.69 -4.99
CA SER A 517 -19.77 -5.48 -3.63
C SER A 517 -18.93 -6.16 -2.55
N PHE A 518 -18.54 -7.42 -2.78
CA PHE A 518 -17.74 -8.17 -1.82
C PHE A 518 -16.32 -7.65 -1.67
N LEU A 519 -15.64 -7.36 -2.78
CA LEU A 519 -14.27 -6.83 -2.75
C LEU A 519 -14.23 -5.42 -2.15
N LEU A 520 -15.26 -4.61 -2.39
CA LEU A 520 -15.44 -3.33 -1.69
C LEU A 520 -15.63 -3.54 -0.18
N SER A 521 -16.45 -4.51 0.23
CA SER A 521 -16.65 -4.86 1.65
C SER A 521 -15.35 -5.31 2.32
N GLU A 522 -14.53 -6.13 1.65
CA GLU A 522 -13.19 -6.50 2.13
C GLU A 522 -12.26 -5.28 2.25
N ALA A 523 -12.30 -4.37 1.27
CA ALA A 523 -11.51 -3.14 1.34
C ALA A 523 -11.96 -2.23 2.50
N PHE A 524 -13.27 -2.12 2.75
CA PHE A 524 -13.79 -1.33 3.87
C PHE A 524 -13.36 -1.88 5.23
N ARG A 525 -13.23 -3.21 5.39
CA ARG A 525 -12.73 -3.83 6.62
C ARG A 525 -11.29 -3.47 6.98
N ARG A 526 -10.52 -2.90 6.04
CA ARG A 526 -9.18 -2.40 6.30
C ARG A 526 -9.19 -1.10 7.12
N GLY A 527 -10.29 -0.36 7.10
CA GLY A 527 -10.51 0.84 7.91
C GLY A 527 -11.54 0.63 9.01
N GLY A 528 -11.68 1.62 9.90
CA GLY A 528 -12.62 1.58 11.02
C GLY A 528 -14.03 2.01 10.65
N SER A 529 -14.20 2.99 9.75
CA SER A 529 -15.52 3.48 9.33
C SER A 529 -15.53 4.02 7.90
N ALA A 530 -16.70 4.07 7.28
CA ALA A 530 -16.85 4.67 5.95
C ALA A 530 -18.12 5.51 5.81
N VAL A 531 -17.99 6.66 5.17
CA VAL A 531 -19.11 7.54 4.82
C VAL A 531 -19.09 7.76 3.32
N LEU A 532 -20.12 7.25 2.64
CA LEU A 532 -20.31 7.36 1.21
C LEU A 532 -21.40 8.39 0.94
N TYR A 533 -21.09 9.41 0.15
CA TYR A 533 -22.04 10.47 -0.11
C TYR A 533 -22.00 10.93 -1.56
N SER A 534 -23.19 11.21 -2.11
CA SER A 534 -23.34 11.69 -3.49
C SER A 534 -24.74 12.27 -3.69
N ALA A 535 -24.91 13.12 -4.70
CA ALA A 535 -26.23 13.65 -5.07
C ALA A 535 -27.15 12.60 -5.71
N THR A 536 -26.57 11.58 -6.35
CA THR A 536 -27.27 10.64 -7.26
C THR A 536 -27.29 9.20 -6.74
N LEU A 537 -27.11 8.98 -5.44
CA LEU A 537 -27.26 7.64 -4.83
C LEU A 537 -28.73 7.28 -4.66
N THR A 538 -29.41 7.01 -5.77
CA THR A 538 -30.84 6.70 -5.78
C THR A 538 -31.12 5.49 -6.66
N PRO A 539 -31.81 4.45 -6.16
CA PRO A 539 -32.27 4.26 -4.78
C PRO A 539 -31.13 3.92 -3.79
N LEU A 540 -31.15 4.50 -2.58
CA LEU A 540 -30.11 4.27 -1.56
C LEU A 540 -29.88 2.79 -1.20
N PRO A 541 -30.93 1.94 -1.01
CA PRO A 541 -30.71 0.52 -0.71
C PRO A 541 -29.95 -0.24 -1.79
N TYR A 542 -30.22 0.07 -3.08
CA TYR A 542 -29.51 -0.54 -4.20
C TYR A 542 -28.03 -0.17 -4.20
N PHE A 543 -27.72 1.13 -4.02
CA PHE A 543 -26.34 1.59 -3.97
C PHE A 543 -25.58 1.07 -2.74
N ARG A 544 -26.25 0.96 -1.59
CA ARG A 544 -25.67 0.33 -0.41
C ARG A 544 -25.22 -1.09 -0.71
N ASP A 545 -26.08 -1.90 -1.31
CA ASP A 545 -25.79 -3.31 -1.57
C ASP A 545 -24.64 -3.46 -2.58
N ILE A 546 -24.66 -2.72 -3.71
CA ILE A 546 -23.59 -2.82 -4.74
C ILE A 546 -22.25 -2.22 -4.30
N LEU A 547 -22.26 -1.25 -3.38
CA LEU A 547 -21.07 -0.63 -2.82
C LEU A 547 -20.55 -1.38 -1.57
N GLY A 548 -20.94 -2.64 -1.36
CA GLY A 548 -20.40 -3.47 -0.26
C GLY A 548 -20.93 -3.13 1.13
N GLY A 549 -22.10 -2.49 1.19
CA GLY A 549 -22.88 -2.28 2.40
C GLY A 549 -23.65 -3.54 2.84
N SER A 550 -24.01 -3.60 4.13
CA SER A 550 -24.90 -4.60 4.72
C SER A 550 -26.27 -3.98 5.01
N ARG A 551 -27.26 -4.81 5.34
CA ARG A 551 -28.61 -4.30 5.65
C ARG A 551 -28.68 -3.43 6.90
N ASP A 552 -27.71 -3.60 7.80
CA ASP A 552 -27.61 -2.88 9.08
C ASP A 552 -26.92 -1.51 8.93
N ASP A 553 -26.30 -1.24 7.77
CA ASP A 553 -25.65 0.04 7.51
C ASP A 553 -26.67 1.18 7.37
N GLU A 554 -26.30 2.36 7.90
CA GLU A 554 -27.20 3.50 7.98
C GLU A 554 -27.40 4.17 6.61
N LEU A 555 -28.65 4.58 6.34
CA LEU A 555 -29.04 5.34 5.14
C LEU A 555 -29.54 6.72 5.54
N LEU A 556 -29.10 7.76 4.84
CA LEU A 556 -29.57 9.14 5.04
C LEU A 556 -29.92 9.78 3.69
N ALA A 557 -31.15 10.24 3.54
CA ALA A 557 -31.58 11.04 2.39
C ALA A 557 -31.90 12.46 2.82
N LEU A 558 -31.16 13.44 2.30
CA LEU A 558 -31.37 14.86 2.57
C LEU A 558 -32.16 15.51 1.43
N GLY A 559 -33.15 16.33 1.80
CA GLY A 559 -33.90 17.15 0.84
C GLY A 559 -33.07 18.26 0.20
N SER A 560 -33.57 18.84 -0.89
CA SER A 560 -32.96 20.01 -1.52
C SER A 560 -32.86 21.18 -0.54
N PRO A 561 -31.73 21.90 -0.50
CA PRO A 561 -31.61 23.13 0.29
C PRO A 561 -32.28 24.32 -0.41
N PHE A 562 -32.64 24.18 -1.70
CA PHE A 562 -33.29 25.21 -2.49
C PHE A 562 -34.81 25.16 -2.33
N ASP A 563 -35.45 26.32 -2.47
CA ASP A 563 -36.90 26.43 -2.42
C ASP A 563 -37.54 25.68 -3.58
N THR A 564 -38.61 24.94 -3.29
CA THR A 564 -39.32 24.13 -4.30
C THR A 564 -40.00 24.98 -5.37
N GLU A 565 -40.26 26.25 -5.10
CA GLU A 565 -40.82 27.18 -6.09
C GLU A 565 -39.79 27.64 -7.15
N ASN A 566 -38.50 27.38 -6.92
CA ASN A 566 -37.40 27.80 -7.80
C ASN A 566 -36.69 26.61 -8.51
N LEU A 567 -37.24 25.40 -8.40
CA LEU A 567 -36.67 24.15 -8.93
C LEU A 567 -37.21 23.79 -10.32
#